data_AF-X0UDP7-F1
#
_entry.id   AF-X0UDP7-F1
#
_cell.length_a   1.000
_cell.length_b   1.000
_cell.length_c   1.000
_cell.angle_alpha   90.00
_cell.angle_beta   90.00
_cell.angle_gamma   90.00
#
_symmetry.space_group_name_H-M   'P 1'
#
loop_
_entity.id
_entity.type
_entity.pdbx_description
1 polymer ?
#
loop_
_entity_poly.entity_id
_entity_poly.type
_entity_poly.pdbx_seq_one_letter_code
_entity_poly.pdbx_strand_id
1 'polypeptide(L)'
;MDKMDKRMRKHWVLVCLAGMLWVLVCVSCFASDGAQIAILDYADEWTKTTGVGPLLDAARVSYADLTPMLERRQLDLAGYDILIIGSFFTNSSELRENLNLQAKALRDYVERGGVIVVFTQADQNERSVVWLPQGVSVARCDTDYEAVKLLRPEHLLFTTPNPISEGDLGGWEILQWST
;
A
#
# COMPACT_ATOMS: atom_id res chain seq x y z
N MET A 1 57.87 31.20 -15.60
CA MET A 1 56.45 31.32 -15.99
C MET A 1 55.69 29.99 -16.06
N ASP A 2 56.21 28.87 -15.50
CA ASP A 2 55.58 27.53 -15.62
C ASP A 2 54.91 27.05 -14.30
N LYS A 3 55.34 27.56 -13.14
CA LYS A 3 54.76 27.16 -11.84
C LYS A 3 53.38 27.78 -11.53
N MET A 4 53.02 28.90 -12.17
CA MET A 4 51.77 29.61 -11.91
C MET A 4 50.57 28.97 -12.63
N ASP A 5 50.81 28.43 -13.83
CA ASP A 5 49.80 27.80 -14.68
C ASP A 5 49.31 26.45 -14.10
N LYS A 6 50.25 25.64 -13.56
CA LYS A 6 49.91 24.38 -12.86
C LYS A 6 49.09 24.59 -11.58
N ARG A 7 49.28 25.70 -10.86
CA ARG A 7 48.51 26.01 -9.64
C ARG A 7 47.08 26.45 -9.96
N MET A 8 46.90 27.24 -11.03
CA MET A 8 45.57 27.62 -11.48
C MET A 8 44.78 26.42 -12.00
N ARG A 9 45.38 25.55 -12.84
CA ARG A 9 44.70 24.33 -13.33
C ARG A 9 44.25 23.39 -12.22
N LYS A 10 45.04 23.22 -11.15
CA LYS A 10 44.63 22.42 -9.98
C LYS A 10 43.47 23.06 -9.20
N HIS A 11 43.43 24.39 -9.07
CA HIS A 11 42.31 25.08 -8.42
C HIS A 11 41.02 24.96 -9.25
N TRP A 12 41.08 25.12 -10.57
CA TRP A 12 39.91 24.96 -11.45
C TRP A 12 39.40 23.52 -11.47
N VAL A 13 40.27 22.52 -11.49
CA VAL A 13 39.87 21.09 -11.44
C VAL A 13 39.25 20.72 -10.08
N LEU A 14 39.78 21.22 -8.95
CA LEU A 14 39.17 20.99 -7.63
C LEU A 14 37.82 21.72 -7.48
N VAL A 15 37.68 22.93 -8.01
CA VAL A 15 36.41 23.69 -7.97
C VAL A 15 35.34 23.02 -8.85
N CYS A 16 35.70 22.48 -10.01
CA CYS A 16 34.79 21.71 -10.85
C CYS A 16 34.41 20.34 -10.24
N LEU A 17 35.34 19.63 -9.59
CA LEU A 17 35.05 18.37 -8.89
C LEU A 17 34.19 18.56 -7.64
N ALA A 18 34.41 19.63 -6.87
CA ALA A 18 33.58 19.96 -5.71
C ALA A 18 32.16 20.40 -6.12
N GLY A 19 32.02 21.14 -7.23
CA GLY A 19 30.72 21.50 -7.79
C GLY A 19 29.94 20.29 -8.32
N MET A 20 30.63 19.33 -8.95
CA MET A 20 30.02 18.10 -9.47
C MET A 20 29.62 17.12 -8.36
N LEU A 21 30.35 17.12 -7.23
CA LEU A 21 29.99 16.35 -6.03
C LEU A 21 28.76 16.94 -5.31
N TRP A 22 28.58 18.27 -5.31
CA TRP A 22 27.38 18.91 -4.77
C TRP A 22 26.13 18.69 -5.63
N VAL A 23 26.27 18.68 -6.97
CA VAL A 23 25.15 18.38 -7.87
C VAL A 23 24.69 16.91 -7.73
N LEU A 24 25.61 15.97 -7.51
CA LEU A 24 25.27 14.55 -7.27
C LEU A 24 24.65 14.28 -5.88
N VAL A 25 25.03 15.04 -4.85
CA VAL A 25 24.43 14.95 -3.50
C VAL A 25 23.04 15.63 -3.45
N CYS A 26 22.80 16.67 -4.24
CA CYS A 26 21.48 17.31 -4.30
C CYS A 26 20.44 16.55 -5.14
N VAL A 27 20.86 15.70 -6.09
CA VAL A 27 19.93 14.93 -6.94
C VAL A 27 19.35 13.68 -6.25
N SER A 28 19.92 13.23 -5.13
CA SER A 28 19.51 11.99 -4.45
C SER A 28 18.56 12.19 -3.25
N CYS A 29 18.29 13.43 -2.82
CA CYS A 29 17.46 13.68 -1.63
C CYS A 29 15.96 13.85 -1.86
N PHE A 30 15.47 13.71 -3.10
CA PHE A 30 14.03 13.75 -3.40
C PHE A 30 13.62 12.73 -4.45
N ALA A 31 14.25 11.55 -4.45
CA ALA A 31 13.47 10.38 -4.82
C ALA A 31 12.42 10.23 -3.71
N SER A 32 11.23 10.78 -3.96
CA SER A 32 10.01 10.30 -3.33
C SER A 32 9.92 8.83 -3.74
N ASP A 33 10.62 7.94 -3.03
CA ASP A 33 10.28 6.53 -3.11
C ASP A 33 8.82 6.48 -2.70
N GLY A 34 7.96 6.17 -3.67
CA GLY A 34 6.55 5.96 -3.40
C GLY A 34 6.41 4.95 -2.26
N ALA A 35 5.27 5.00 -1.56
CA ALA A 35 5.00 4.06 -0.50
C ALA A 35 5.31 2.63 -0.96
N GLN A 36 6.07 1.89 -0.16
CA GLN A 36 6.40 0.51 -0.44
C GLN A 36 5.18 -0.36 -0.11
N ILE A 37 4.54 -0.91 -1.14
CA ILE A 37 3.28 -1.64 -1.01
C ILE A 37 3.55 -3.15 -1.01
N ALA A 38 2.99 -3.82 -0.01
CA ALA A 38 2.82 -5.26 0.02
C ALA A 38 1.34 -5.61 -0.18
N ILE A 39 1.07 -6.74 -0.83
CA ILE A 39 -0.30 -7.26 -0.97
C ILE A 39 -0.42 -8.68 -0.42
N LEU A 40 -1.64 -9.00 -0.02
CA LEU A 40 -2.13 -10.35 0.20
C LEU A 40 -3.42 -10.49 -0.59
N ASP A 41 -3.40 -11.35 -1.60
CA ASP A 41 -4.55 -11.57 -2.48
C ASP A 41 -4.89 -13.06 -2.58
N TYR A 42 -6.14 -13.33 -2.93
CA TYR A 42 -6.64 -14.67 -3.20
C TYR A 42 -7.61 -14.58 -4.38
N ALA A 43 -7.44 -15.47 -5.37
CA ALA A 43 -8.30 -15.48 -6.53
C ALA A 43 -9.71 -15.92 -6.13
N ASP A 44 -10.72 -15.18 -6.57
CA ASP A 44 -12.11 -15.58 -6.41
C ASP A 44 -12.36 -16.97 -7.01
N GLU A 45 -13.19 -17.78 -6.34
CA GLU A 45 -13.39 -19.17 -6.75
C GLU A 45 -14.20 -19.30 -8.04
N TRP A 46 -15.01 -18.29 -8.39
CA TRP A 46 -15.90 -18.34 -9.56
C TRP A 46 -15.26 -17.71 -10.80
N THR A 47 -14.68 -16.53 -10.65
CA THR A 47 -14.05 -15.78 -11.74
C THR A 47 -12.57 -16.08 -11.91
N LYS A 48 -11.94 -16.75 -10.92
CA LYS A 48 -10.49 -17.03 -10.88
C LYS A 48 -9.62 -15.78 -10.95
N THR A 49 -10.19 -14.62 -10.62
CA THR A 49 -9.53 -13.32 -10.73
C THR A 49 -9.05 -12.84 -9.38
N THR A 50 -7.83 -12.33 -9.32
CA THR A 50 -7.31 -11.53 -8.21
C THR A 50 -7.66 -10.06 -8.41
N GLY A 51 -7.90 -9.32 -7.34
CA GLY A 51 -8.38 -7.94 -7.44
C GLY A 51 -7.28 -6.90 -7.31
N VAL A 52 -6.41 -7.06 -6.31
CA VAL A 52 -5.49 -6.00 -5.86
C VAL A 52 -4.31 -5.87 -6.80
N GLY A 53 -3.67 -6.99 -7.18
CA GLY A 53 -2.53 -6.97 -8.10
C GLY A 53 -2.86 -6.28 -9.43
N PRO A 54 -3.89 -6.74 -10.16
CA PRO A 54 -4.32 -6.10 -11.41
C PRO A 54 -4.73 -4.63 -11.27
N LEU A 55 -5.35 -4.24 -10.14
CA LEU A 55 -5.68 -2.84 -9.86
C LEU A 55 -4.41 -1.98 -9.76
N LEU A 56 -3.41 -2.45 -9.01
CA LEU A 56 -2.14 -1.74 -8.85
C LEU A 56 -1.33 -1.70 -10.15
N ASP A 57 -1.34 -2.78 -10.93
CA ASP A 57 -0.72 -2.82 -12.26
C ASP A 57 -1.36 -1.79 -13.21
N ALA A 58 -2.69 -1.71 -13.25
CA ALA A 58 -3.41 -0.74 -14.05
C ALA A 58 -3.10 0.71 -13.62
N ALA A 59 -2.93 0.93 -12.32
CA ALA A 59 -2.51 2.20 -11.75
C ALA A 59 -1.00 2.48 -11.90
N ARG A 60 -0.22 1.52 -12.42
CA ARG A 60 1.25 1.56 -12.55
C ARG A 60 1.96 1.78 -11.21
N VAL A 61 1.44 1.15 -10.16
CA VAL A 61 1.99 1.19 -8.81
C VAL A 61 2.73 -0.11 -8.54
N SER A 62 4.00 -0.03 -8.14
CA SER A 62 4.79 -1.21 -7.78
C SER A 62 4.36 -1.79 -6.44
N TYR A 63 4.40 -3.11 -6.33
CA TYR A 63 4.06 -3.82 -5.11
C TYR A 63 4.84 -5.14 -5.00
N ALA A 64 4.90 -5.70 -3.80
CA ALA A 64 5.33 -7.06 -3.55
C ALA A 64 4.14 -7.94 -3.17
N ASP A 65 4.00 -9.09 -3.83
CA ASP A 65 3.03 -10.11 -3.43
C ASP A 65 3.62 -10.99 -2.32
N LEU A 66 3.07 -10.86 -1.11
CA LEU A 66 3.49 -11.64 0.06
C LEU A 66 2.62 -12.88 0.27
N THR A 67 1.60 -13.14 -0.55
CA THR A 67 0.75 -14.33 -0.44
C THR A 67 1.58 -15.63 -0.40
N PRO A 68 2.58 -15.85 -1.29
CA PRO A 68 3.38 -17.09 -1.24
C PRO A 68 4.18 -17.26 0.05
N MET A 69 4.60 -16.17 0.69
CA MET A 69 5.27 -16.22 1.99
C MET A 69 4.29 -16.60 3.09
N LEU A 70 3.08 -16.05 3.03
CA LEU A 70 2.02 -16.36 3.98
C LEU A 70 1.51 -17.79 3.87
N GLU A 71 1.45 -18.37 2.67
CA GLU A 71 1.19 -19.81 2.45
C GLU A 71 2.18 -20.68 3.25
N ARG A 72 3.43 -20.23 3.39
CA ARG A 72 4.47 -20.88 4.20
C ARG A 72 4.43 -20.51 5.68
N ARG A 73 3.34 -19.88 6.15
CA ARG A 73 3.13 -19.43 7.54
C ARG A 73 4.15 -18.39 8.00
N GLN A 74 4.67 -17.60 7.07
CA GLN A 74 5.63 -16.55 7.33
C GLN A 74 5.05 -15.20 6.89
N LEU A 75 5.45 -14.13 7.55
CA LEU A 75 5.13 -12.78 7.11
C LEU A 75 6.24 -11.84 7.56
N ASP A 76 6.94 -11.24 6.61
CA ASP A 76 7.88 -10.16 6.85
C ASP A 76 7.33 -8.88 6.24
N LEU A 77 7.12 -7.88 7.10
CA LEU A 77 6.61 -6.56 6.73
C LEU A 77 7.71 -5.49 6.81
N ALA A 78 8.97 -5.88 7.05
CA ALA A 78 10.08 -4.95 7.07
C ALA A 78 10.27 -4.32 5.68
N GLY A 79 10.32 -2.99 5.64
CA GLY A 79 10.53 -2.23 4.39
C GLY A 79 9.25 -1.94 3.60
N TYR A 80 8.07 -2.33 4.09
CA TYR A 80 6.79 -1.94 3.51
C TYR A 80 6.09 -0.88 4.37
N ASP A 81 5.43 0.07 3.72
CA ASP A 81 4.65 1.14 4.35
C ASP A 81 3.15 0.79 4.41
N ILE A 82 2.67 0.04 3.42
CA ILE A 82 1.26 -0.33 3.25
C ILE A 82 1.15 -1.82 2.97
N LEU A 83 0.27 -2.49 3.71
CA LEU A 83 -0.21 -3.84 3.43
C LEU A 83 -1.66 -3.76 2.93
N ILE A 84 -1.94 -4.26 1.73
CA ILE A 84 -3.29 -4.34 1.17
C ILE A 84 -3.77 -5.78 1.16
N ILE A 85 -4.91 -6.05 1.78
CA ILE A 85 -5.57 -7.36 1.82
C ILE A 85 -6.77 -7.34 0.87
N GLY A 86 -6.77 -8.23 -0.11
CA GLY A 86 -7.79 -8.29 -1.16
C GLY A 86 -9.16 -8.77 -0.69
N SER A 87 -10.20 -8.39 -1.44
CA SER A 87 -11.62 -8.64 -1.12
C SER A 87 -11.98 -10.11 -0.89
N PHE A 88 -11.31 -11.01 -1.62
CA PHE A 88 -11.54 -12.45 -1.58
C PHE A 88 -10.55 -13.20 -0.70
N PHE A 89 -9.58 -12.51 -0.09
CA PHE A 89 -8.55 -13.11 0.76
C PHE A 89 -9.14 -14.08 1.80
N THR A 90 -10.25 -13.68 2.41
CA THR A 90 -10.92 -14.46 3.46
C THR A 90 -11.55 -15.77 2.99
N ASN A 91 -11.67 -16.01 1.68
CA ASN A 91 -12.22 -17.26 1.13
C ASN A 91 -11.26 -18.44 1.34
N SER A 92 -9.95 -18.18 1.44
CA SER A 92 -8.99 -19.21 1.85
C SER A 92 -8.96 -19.32 3.37
N SER A 93 -9.47 -20.44 3.90
CA SER A 93 -9.35 -20.76 5.33
C SER A 93 -7.90 -20.87 5.76
N GLU A 94 -7.05 -21.47 4.93
CA GLU A 94 -5.62 -21.62 5.18
C GLU A 94 -4.90 -20.28 5.28
N LEU A 95 -5.12 -19.36 4.34
CA LEU A 95 -4.48 -18.03 4.38
C LEU A 95 -4.96 -17.21 5.59
N ARG A 96 -6.25 -17.28 5.95
CA ARG A 96 -6.75 -16.65 7.18
C ARG A 96 -6.09 -17.21 8.43
N GLU A 97 -6.02 -18.53 8.55
CA GLU A 97 -5.37 -19.18 9.69
C GLU A 97 -3.90 -18.77 9.78
N ASN A 98 -3.19 -18.80 8.65
CA ASN A 98 -1.80 -18.40 8.57
C ASN A 98 -1.61 -16.92 8.95
N LEU A 99 -2.50 -16.01 8.53
CA LEU A 99 -2.48 -14.60 8.91
C LEU A 99 -2.74 -14.41 10.40
N ASN A 100 -3.69 -15.16 10.98
CA ASN A 100 -3.98 -15.12 12.41
C ASN A 100 -2.78 -15.55 13.26
N LEU A 101 -1.95 -16.47 12.79
CA LEU A 101 -0.68 -16.81 13.45
C LEU A 101 0.31 -15.62 13.48
N GLN A 102 0.18 -14.67 12.54
CA GLN A 102 1.01 -13.46 12.47
C GLN A 102 0.44 -12.28 13.27
N ALA A 103 -0.55 -12.50 14.15
CA ALA A 103 -1.26 -11.41 14.83
C ALA A 103 -0.33 -10.45 15.59
N LYS A 104 0.75 -10.95 16.19
CA LYS A 104 1.74 -10.08 16.84
C LYS A 104 2.49 -9.22 15.82
N ALA A 105 2.95 -9.80 14.72
CA ALA A 105 3.69 -9.08 13.69
C ALA A 105 2.84 -7.96 13.05
N LEU A 106 1.57 -8.23 12.79
CA LEU A 106 0.61 -7.24 12.26
C LEU A 106 0.37 -6.09 13.24
N ARG A 107 0.21 -6.38 14.55
CA ARG A 107 0.09 -5.33 15.57
C ARG A 107 1.36 -4.51 15.68
N ASP A 108 2.52 -5.17 15.80
CA ASP A 108 3.80 -4.49 15.89
C ASP A 108 4.07 -3.61 14.65
N TYR A 109 3.61 -4.04 13.46
CA TYR A 109 3.70 -3.28 12.21
C TYR A 109 2.87 -2.00 12.27
N VAL A 110 1.60 -2.09 12.70
CA VAL A 110 0.73 -0.92 12.88
C VAL A 110 1.26 0.02 13.97
N GLU A 111 1.75 -0.52 15.09
CA GLU A 111 2.34 0.26 16.18
C GLU A 111 3.56 1.08 15.73
N ARG A 112 4.29 0.62 14.71
CA ARG A 112 5.42 1.36 14.10
C ARG A 112 5.01 2.33 12.99
N GLY A 113 3.71 2.50 12.73
CA GLY A 113 3.18 3.42 11.72
C GLY A 113 2.85 2.79 10.38
N GLY A 114 2.96 1.45 10.25
CA GLY A 114 2.51 0.74 9.06
C GLY A 114 0.99 0.82 8.89
N VAL A 115 0.52 0.86 7.64
CA VAL A 115 -0.90 0.93 7.32
C VAL A 115 -1.38 -0.42 6.78
N ILE A 116 -2.54 -0.88 7.25
CA ILE A 116 -3.24 -2.05 6.69
C ILE A 116 -4.55 -1.58 6.07
N VAL A 117 -4.72 -1.85 4.78
CA VAL A 117 -5.97 -1.63 4.04
C VAL A 117 -6.61 -3.00 3.79
N VAL A 118 -7.86 -3.16 4.16
CA VAL A 118 -8.60 -4.41 3.96
C VAL A 118 -9.79 -4.14 3.07
N PHE A 119 -9.78 -4.69 1.88
CA PHE A 119 -10.98 -4.77 1.06
C PHE A 119 -11.81 -5.99 1.49
N THR A 120 -13.12 -5.85 1.48
CA THR A 120 -14.04 -6.88 1.97
C THR A 120 -15.21 -7.00 1.00
N GLN A 121 -15.52 -8.22 0.55
CA GLN A 121 -16.69 -8.49 -0.30
C GLN A 121 -17.69 -9.48 0.31
N ALA A 122 -17.27 -10.26 1.31
CA ALA A 122 -18.20 -11.08 2.09
C ALA A 122 -17.76 -11.15 3.57
N ASP A 123 -18.71 -11.01 4.49
CA ASP A 123 -18.50 -11.07 5.94
C ASP A 123 -18.62 -12.51 6.51
N GLN A 124 -19.22 -13.41 5.73
CA GLN A 124 -19.49 -14.81 6.09
C GLN A 124 -18.26 -15.63 6.51
N ASN A 125 -17.08 -15.31 5.95
CA ASN A 125 -15.86 -16.10 6.18
C ASN A 125 -15.01 -15.59 7.34
N GLU A 126 -15.24 -14.37 7.82
CA GLU A 126 -14.47 -13.77 8.90
C GLU A 126 -15.29 -12.71 9.65
N ARG A 127 -16.02 -13.17 10.67
CA ARG A 127 -16.87 -12.29 11.50
C ARG A 127 -16.07 -11.27 12.33
N SER A 128 -14.85 -11.61 12.72
CA SER A 128 -13.99 -10.78 13.55
C SER A 128 -12.50 -11.06 13.29
N VAL A 129 -11.68 -10.05 13.51
CA VAL A 129 -10.23 -10.10 13.31
C VAL A 129 -9.50 -10.12 14.66
N VAL A 130 -8.55 -11.05 14.85
CA VAL A 130 -7.82 -11.21 16.14
C VAL A 130 -6.49 -10.42 16.21
N TRP A 131 -6.10 -9.81 15.09
CA TRP A 131 -4.82 -9.11 14.95
C TRP A 131 -4.94 -7.58 14.96
N LEU A 132 -6.11 -7.04 15.29
CA LEU A 132 -6.29 -5.61 15.50
C LEU A 132 -5.51 -5.11 16.74
N PRO A 133 -5.11 -3.83 16.76
CA PRO A 133 -4.56 -3.19 17.96
C PRO A 133 -5.49 -3.34 19.17
N GLN A 134 -4.90 -3.33 20.38
CA GLN A 134 -5.67 -3.49 21.61
C GLN A 134 -6.74 -2.39 21.75
N GLY A 135 -7.96 -2.80 22.12
CA GLY A 135 -9.09 -1.88 22.28
C GLY A 135 -9.84 -1.54 20.99
N VAL A 136 -9.38 -2.07 19.84
CA VAL A 136 -10.07 -1.95 18.55
C VAL A 136 -10.76 -3.27 18.23
N SER A 137 -12.02 -3.21 17.85
CA SER A 137 -12.75 -4.32 17.27
C SER A 137 -13.37 -3.90 15.95
N VAL A 138 -13.46 -4.86 15.04
CA VAL A 138 -14.25 -4.74 13.82
C VAL A 138 -15.28 -5.86 13.82
N ALA A 139 -16.51 -5.50 13.53
CA ALA A 139 -17.55 -6.45 13.16
C ALA A 139 -17.93 -6.10 11.73
N ARG A 140 -17.83 -7.08 10.83
CA ARG A 140 -18.33 -6.90 9.48
C ARG A 140 -19.86 -7.00 9.50
N CYS A 141 -20.52 -6.21 8.66
CA CYS A 141 -21.97 -6.24 8.49
C CYS A 141 -22.32 -6.20 7.01
N ASP A 142 -23.20 -7.10 6.57
CA ASP A 142 -23.71 -7.19 5.20
C ASP A 142 -24.98 -6.33 4.98
N THR A 143 -25.10 -5.21 5.70
CA THR A 143 -26.25 -4.32 5.49
C THR A 143 -26.01 -3.47 4.27
N ASP A 144 -26.77 -3.71 3.21
CA ASP A 144 -26.79 -2.85 2.04
C ASP A 144 -27.42 -1.49 2.38
N TYR A 145 -26.73 -0.42 2.00
CA TYR A 145 -27.20 0.95 2.17
C TYR A 145 -27.36 1.63 0.82
N GLU A 146 -28.42 2.42 0.67
CA GLU A 146 -28.72 3.13 -0.58
C GLU A 146 -27.83 4.37 -0.81
N ALA A 147 -27.16 4.89 0.23
CA ALA A 147 -26.40 6.14 0.14
C ALA A 147 -25.11 6.11 0.98
N VAL A 148 -24.02 6.60 0.37
CA VAL A 148 -22.74 6.89 1.04
C VAL A 148 -22.65 8.40 1.30
N LYS A 149 -22.21 8.78 2.51
CA LYS A 149 -22.09 10.20 2.90
C LYS A 149 -20.70 10.52 3.43
N LEU A 150 -20.17 11.69 3.09
CA LEU A 150 -18.92 12.23 3.65
C LEU A 150 -19.19 12.84 5.03
N LEU A 151 -18.67 12.23 6.09
CA LEU A 151 -18.83 12.76 7.45
C LEU A 151 -17.85 13.89 7.79
N ARG A 152 -16.66 13.87 7.18
CA ARG A 152 -15.60 14.88 7.31
C ARG A 152 -15.05 15.18 5.92
N PRO A 153 -15.81 15.92 5.08
CA PRO A 153 -15.44 16.16 3.68
C PRO A 153 -14.08 16.86 3.51
N GLU A 154 -13.61 17.58 4.54
CA GLU A 154 -12.30 18.23 4.58
C GLU A 154 -11.12 17.28 4.87
N HIS A 155 -11.37 16.00 5.20
CA HIS A 155 -10.31 15.05 5.52
C HIS A 155 -9.38 14.82 4.31
N LEU A 156 -8.08 14.63 4.55
CA LEU A 156 -7.09 14.46 3.49
C LEU A 156 -7.41 13.30 2.55
N LEU A 157 -8.01 12.22 3.06
CA LEU A 157 -8.50 11.08 2.27
C LEU A 157 -9.43 11.49 1.10
N PHE A 158 -10.19 12.57 1.26
CA PHE A 158 -11.14 13.05 0.24
C PHE A 158 -10.64 14.28 -0.51
N THR A 159 -9.53 14.90 -0.09
CA THR A 159 -9.08 16.17 -0.66
C THR A 159 -7.73 16.09 -1.34
N THR A 160 -6.94 15.03 -1.11
CA THR A 160 -5.59 14.86 -1.67
C THR A 160 -5.23 13.36 -1.79
N PRO A 161 -4.53 12.94 -2.85
CA PRO A 161 -4.10 13.72 -4.02
C PRO A 161 -5.24 13.97 -5.02
N ASN A 162 -6.28 13.13 -5.01
CA ASN A 162 -7.43 13.22 -5.89
C ASN A 162 -8.65 13.63 -5.06
N PRO A 163 -9.23 14.81 -5.29
CA PRO A 163 -10.45 15.22 -4.60
C PRO A 163 -11.61 14.26 -4.91
N ILE A 164 -12.34 13.87 -3.87
CA ILE A 164 -13.57 13.08 -3.92
C ILE A 164 -14.67 13.93 -3.27
N SER A 165 -15.70 14.23 -4.04
CA SER A 165 -16.89 14.98 -3.63
C SER A 165 -18.09 14.06 -3.43
N GLU A 166 -19.20 14.57 -2.88
CA GLU A 166 -20.45 13.79 -2.80
C GLU A 166 -20.95 13.36 -4.18
N GLY A 167 -20.70 14.15 -5.23
CA GLY A 167 -21.06 13.80 -6.60
C GLY A 167 -20.33 12.56 -7.11
N ASP A 168 -19.14 12.28 -6.57
CA ASP A 168 -18.33 11.12 -6.91
C ASP A 168 -18.74 9.87 -6.13
N LEU A 169 -19.70 9.95 -5.19
CA LEU A 169 -20.18 8.81 -4.39
C LEU A 169 -21.50 8.22 -4.91
N GLY A 170 -22.05 8.79 -5.99
CA GLY A 170 -23.28 8.31 -6.64
C GLY A 170 -23.00 7.53 -7.91
N GLY A 171 -23.93 6.65 -8.31
CA GLY A 171 -23.84 5.92 -9.59
C GLY A 171 -22.73 4.86 -9.64
N TRP A 172 -22.30 4.35 -8.48
CA TRP A 172 -21.37 3.22 -8.40
C TRP A 172 -22.15 1.94 -8.71
N GLU A 173 -22.28 1.67 -10.00
CA GLU A 173 -22.92 0.48 -10.53
C GLU A 173 -21.85 -0.33 -11.25
N ILE A 174 -21.82 -1.64 -11.00
CA ILE A 174 -21.05 -2.52 -11.90
C ILE A 174 -21.86 -2.59 -13.20
N LEU A 175 -21.43 -1.83 -14.20
CA LEU A 175 -21.99 -1.87 -15.55
C LEU A 175 -21.77 -3.27 -16.14
N GLN A 176 -22.80 -4.12 -15.98
CA GLN A 176 -23.00 -5.38 -16.68
C GLN A 176 -21.95 -6.46 -16.40
N TRP A 177 -22.33 -7.46 -15.59
CA TRP A 177 -21.80 -8.80 -15.82
C TRP A 177 -22.30 -9.25 -17.20
N SER A 178 -21.41 -9.45 -18.17
CA SER A 178 -21.74 -10.25 -19.35
C SER A 178 -22.00 -11.68 -18.86
N THR A 179 -23.27 -12.01 -18.65
CA THR A 179 -23.75 -13.39 -18.44
C THR A 179 -23.45 -14.26 -19.64
#